data_AF-A0A497NPB4-F1
#
_entry.id   AF-A0A497NPB4-F1
#
_cell.length_a   1.000
_cell.length_b   1.000
_cell.length_c   1.000
_cell.angle_alpha   90.00
_cell.angle_beta   90.00
_cell.angle_gamma   90.00
#
_symmetry.space_group_name_H-M   'P 1'
#
loop_
_entity.id
_entity.type
_entity.pdbx_description
1 polymer ?
#
loop_
_entity_poly.entity_id
_entity_poly.type
_entity_poly.pdbx_seq_one_letter_code
_entity_poly.pdbx_strand_id
1 'polypeptide(L)'
;MDEPIGLIFYYGFEKGEDSWRLEIQRLTSCNIRILLIQNFYWRRFLREESYRERTRRFLDVCAESNAKCLLTFTPSYTDYGFVGHRFGVFSESETEGIIEAAGKVSRHLKGYEALLGYYIDDEPPWRWDIDPKSWSRWREDFERRFKVSFPESLDGASERQKSSYMRWLLQKYIDYIRRFRMAVKNVNPDLKIAICYNPGAYRSGFIRTAGEVDLILVDLYPGWMGDPILYNRSVGFYAKINRDLLRRPFIFVLQAHRIILGHEPKPEEILKWSEEALREGASGLGWLASDFYGSEGNFRPTYHNSSERWSAVEKACREMKTYKPLNGDLAIIVPLESAYHGALDFDYLCYAYNFMRSLKVPFTFLGDYEVNGDMLLDYKVVVLAGQRYSTRNFRDSLEDYVRDGGVLVACMHDLSFDDSGDPLTEFLSDIFGVEGISELKHPDIRILITEDFGGLRGMREFLPGSGMAHLLTVKDDVRVLGRERSSNKPVIVSSKIGGGEAYYIGTNMFRASLHASIGWKWHVFFREIIDKTRYTSKFALEDPRS
;
A
#
# COMPACT_ATOMS: atom_id res chain seq x y z
N MET A 1 -3.51 18.53 8.57
CA MET A 1 -2.70 18.58 9.79
C MET A 1 -1.57 19.53 9.48
N ASP A 2 -1.52 20.65 10.17
CA ASP A 2 -0.57 21.72 9.85
C ASP A 2 0.82 21.46 10.46
N GLU A 3 0.88 20.62 11.49
CA GLU A 3 2.11 20.13 12.12
C GLU A 3 2.13 18.60 12.20
N PRO A 4 3.31 17.96 12.05
CA PRO A 4 3.43 16.53 12.19
C PRO A 4 3.25 16.08 13.63
N ILE A 5 2.49 15.01 13.82
CA ILE A 5 2.05 14.54 15.14
C ILE A 5 2.53 13.12 15.44
N GLY A 6 2.93 12.88 16.68
CA GLY A 6 3.31 11.57 17.18
C GLY A 6 2.12 10.79 17.73
N LEU A 7 2.08 9.48 17.44
CA LEU A 7 1.10 8.52 17.95
C LEU A 7 1.81 7.34 18.63
N ILE A 8 1.19 6.75 19.65
CA ILE A 8 1.67 5.51 20.26
C ILE A 8 0.53 4.55 20.59
N PHE A 9 0.79 3.26 20.42
CA PHE A 9 -0.03 2.19 20.96
C PHE A 9 0.19 2.12 22.47
N TYR A 10 -0.81 2.55 23.25
CA TYR A 10 -0.70 2.73 24.70
C TYR A 10 -1.38 1.59 25.46
N TYR A 11 -0.58 0.87 26.25
CA TYR A 11 -1.03 -0.28 27.06
C TYR A 11 -1.22 0.06 28.55
N GLY A 12 -0.91 1.29 28.97
CA GLY A 12 -0.94 1.71 30.38
C GLY A 12 -2.33 1.99 30.95
N PHE A 13 -3.42 1.75 30.21
CA PHE A 13 -4.78 2.04 30.66
C PHE A 13 -5.18 1.31 31.96
N GLU A 14 -4.57 0.16 32.26
CA GLU A 14 -4.80 -0.59 33.52
C GLU A 14 -3.99 -0.07 34.72
N LYS A 15 -3.14 0.95 34.55
CA LYS A 15 -2.33 1.57 35.63
C LYS A 15 -3.12 2.57 36.49
N GLY A 16 -2.52 3.07 37.57
CA GLY A 16 -3.13 4.11 38.41
C GLY A 16 -3.01 5.52 37.82
N GLU A 17 -3.77 6.47 38.35
CA GLU A 17 -3.82 7.86 37.88
C GLU A 17 -2.46 8.56 37.92
N ASP A 18 -1.69 8.38 39.01
CA ASP A 18 -0.33 8.95 39.12
C ASP A 18 0.62 8.43 38.03
N SER A 19 0.49 7.15 37.68
CA SER A 19 1.27 6.56 36.59
C SER A 19 0.85 7.12 35.23
N TRP A 20 -0.46 7.33 35.01
CA TRP A 20 -0.95 7.97 33.78
C TRP A 20 -0.38 9.37 33.63
N ARG A 21 -0.45 10.20 34.68
CA ARG A 21 0.06 11.58 34.68
C ARG A 21 1.53 11.62 34.27
N LEU A 22 2.36 10.80 34.91
CA LEU A 22 3.80 10.74 34.61
C LEU A 22 4.09 10.28 33.18
N GLU A 23 3.45 9.20 32.73
CA GLU A 23 3.71 8.61 31.41
C GLU A 23 3.21 9.50 30.28
N ILE A 24 2.00 10.05 30.42
CA ILE A 24 1.41 10.93 29.41
C ILE A 24 2.20 12.23 29.32
N GLN A 25 2.63 12.81 30.44
CA GLN A 25 3.48 14.00 30.44
C GLN A 25 4.83 13.73 29.72
N ARG A 26 5.43 12.56 29.94
CA ARG A 26 6.64 12.16 29.21
C ARG A 26 6.40 12.08 27.70
N LEU A 27 5.37 11.37 27.26
CA LEU A 27 5.04 11.20 25.84
C LEU A 27 4.75 12.55 25.16
N THR A 28 3.97 13.39 25.82
CA THR A 28 3.59 14.71 25.32
C THR A 28 4.80 15.66 25.26
N SER A 29 5.78 15.54 26.16
CA SER A 29 7.02 16.33 26.08
C SER A 29 7.87 16.05 24.84
N CYS A 30 7.71 14.90 24.19
CA CYS A 30 8.41 14.55 22.95
C CYS A 30 7.51 14.57 21.70
N ASN A 31 6.38 15.29 21.74
CA ASN A 31 5.42 15.42 20.64
C ASN A 31 4.62 14.14 20.28
N ILE A 32 4.58 13.16 21.19
CA ILE A 32 3.60 12.07 21.10
C ILE A 32 2.30 12.55 21.76
N ARG A 33 1.32 12.89 20.92
CA ARG A 33 0.08 13.56 21.34
C ARG A 33 -1.14 12.68 21.18
N ILE A 34 -1.07 11.63 20.37
CA ILE A 34 -2.18 10.68 20.17
C ILE A 34 -1.85 9.36 20.87
N LEU A 35 -2.73 8.95 21.79
CA LEU A 35 -2.66 7.67 22.48
C LEU A 35 -3.73 6.75 21.90
N LEU A 36 -3.32 5.66 21.25
CA LEU A 36 -4.21 4.61 20.78
C LEU A 36 -4.35 3.55 21.89
N ILE A 37 -5.52 3.50 22.52
CA ILE A 37 -5.78 2.67 23.70
C ILE A 37 -6.24 1.28 23.29
N GLN A 38 -5.29 0.34 23.20
CA GLN A 38 -5.53 -1.03 22.72
C GLN A 38 -6.47 -1.85 23.63
N ASN A 39 -6.37 -1.66 24.94
CA ASN A 39 -7.09 -2.43 25.97
C ASN A 39 -8.36 -1.73 26.49
N PHE A 40 -9.00 -0.89 25.67
CA PHE A 40 -10.34 -0.40 25.96
C PHE A 40 -11.39 -1.47 25.61
N TYR A 41 -12.24 -1.89 26.55
CA TYR A 41 -13.25 -2.93 26.33
C TYR A 41 -14.67 -2.34 26.36
N TRP A 42 -15.22 -2.02 25.18
CA TRP A 42 -16.54 -1.35 25.09
C TRP A 42 -17.69 -2.14 25.72
N ARG A 43 -17.67 -3.49 25.69
CA ARG A 43 -18.69 -4.33 26.35
C ARG A 43 -18.67 -4.14 27.86
N ARG A 44 -17.47 -4.09 28.43
CA ARG A 44 -17.25 -3.84 29.86
C ARG A 44 -17.69 -2.42 30.22
N PHE A 45 -17.30 -1.45 29.41
CA PHE A 45 -17.73 -0.05 29.55
C PHE A 45 -19.26 0.10 29.56
N LEU A 46 -20.01 -0.60 28.71
CA LEU A 46 -21.47 -0.49 28.73
C LEU A 46 -22.11 -1.16 29.96
N ARG A 47 -21.43 -2.12 30.61
CA ARG A 47 -21.98 -2.92 31.72
C ARG A 47 -21.55 -2.43 33.11
N GLU A 48 -20.33 -1.93 33.26
CA GLU A 48 -19.70 -1.65 34.55
C GLU A 48 -19.48 -0.14 34.76
N GLU A 49 -20.16 0.47 35.73
CA GLU A 49 -19.98 1.90 36.05
C GLU A 49 -18.55 2.22 36.50
N SER A 50 -17.90 1.33 37.25
CA SER A 50 -16.51 1.51 37.69
C SER A 50 -15.54 1.61 36.51
N TYR A 51 -15.76 0.81 35.46
CA TYR A 51 -14.95 0.88 34.24
C TYR A 51 -15.23 2.17 33.45
N ARG A 52 -16.50 2.62 33.38
CA ARG A 52 -16.85 3.91 32.78
C ARG A 52 -16.16 5.08 33.47
N GLU A 53 -16.24 5.11 34.80
CA GLU A 53 -15.64 6.16 35.61
C GLU A 53 -14.12 6.20 35.45
N ARG A 54 -13.49 5.03 35.43
CA ARG A 54 -12.06 4.90 35.12
C ARG A 54 -11.71 5.47 33.75
N THR A 55 -12.49 5.16 32.71
CA THR A 55 -12.28 5.71 31.36
C THR A 55 -12.41 7.24 31.36
N ARG A 56 -13.40 7.80 32.04
CA ARG A 56 -13.60 9.26 32.15
C ARG A 56 -12.40 9.94 32.79
N ARG A 57 -11.95 9.45 33.95
CA ARG A 57 -10.75 9.97 34.64
C ARG A 57 -9.49 9.88 33.79
N PHE A 58 -9.31 8.77 33.07
CA PHE A 58 -8.19 8.63 32.15
C PHE A 58 -8.21 9.71 31.05
N LEU A 59 -9.39 9.99 30.47
CA LEU A 59 -9.55 11.06 29.48
C LEU A 59 -9.29 12.45 30.09
N ASP A 60 -9.70 12.69 31.32
CA ASP A 60 -9.42 13.95 32.02
C ASP A 60 -7.90 14.15 32.19
N VAL A 61 -7.17 13.12 32.65
CA VAL A 61 -5.69 13.16 32.74
C VAL A 61 -5.03 13.40 31.37
N CYS A 62 -5.57 12.80 30.31
CA CYS A 62 -5.07 13.05 28.96
C CYS A 62 -5.26 14.52 28.56
N ALA A 63 -6.42 15.11 28.86
CA ALA A 63 -6.71 16.51 28.55
C ALA A 63 -5.74 17.45 29.29
N GLU A 64 -5.45 17.19 30.56
CA GLU A 64 -4.51 17.98 31.37
C GLU A 64 -3.09 18.06 30.76
N SER A 65 -2.68 17.03 29.99
CA SER A 65 -1.39 16.97 29.31
C SER A 65 -1.46 17.28 27.81
N ASN A 66 -2.60 17.78 27.32
CA ASN A 66 -2.87 17.99 25.89
C ASN A 66 -2.60 16.73 25.03
N ALA A 67 -2.96 15.56 25.57
CA ALA A 67 -3.00 14.31 24.85
C ALA A 67 -4.43 14.03 24.37
N LYS A 68 -4.53 13.41 23.19
CA LYS A 68 -5.78 12.96 22.58
C LYS A 68 -5.80 11.44 22.48
N CYS A 69 -6.97 10.83 22.59
CA CYS A 69 -7.14 9.39 22.70
C CYS A 69 -8.00 8.81 21.58
N LEU A 70 -7.52 7.74 20.96
CA LEU A 70 -8.32 6.84 20.15
C LEU A 70 -8.62 5.60 20.98
N LEU A 71 -9.90 5.32 21.22
CA LEU A 71 -10.31 4.11 21.95
C LEU A 71 -10.52 2.97 20.97
N THR A 72 -9.87 1.82 21.20
CA THR A 72 -10.07 0.62 20.37
C THR A 72 -11.50 0.10 20.49
N PHE A 73 -12.19 -0.02 19.37
CA PHE A 73 -13.57 -0.49 19.29
C PHE A 73 -13.63 -1.70 18.35
N THR A 74 -13.23 -2.87 18.84
CA THR A 74 -13.26 -4.12 18.07
C THR A 74 -14.38 -5.07 18.53
N PRO A 75 -14.99 -5.83 17.61
CA PRO A 75 -15.96 -6.91 17.91
C PRO A 75 -15.41 -8.04 18.76
N SER A 76 -14.13 -8.36 18.62
CA SER A 76 -13.49 -9.45 19.34
C SER A 76 -12.10 -9.05 19.83
N TYR A 77 -11.76 -9.49 21.03
CA TYR A 77 -10.39 -9.48 21.53
C TYR A 77 -9.91 -10.93 21.53
N THR A 78 -8.65 -11.18 21.18
CA THR A 78 -8.01 -12.46 21.49
C THR A 78 -7.81 -12.59 23.01
N ASP A 79 -7.57 -13.81 23.48
CA ASP A 79 -7.28 -14.10 24.89
C ASP A 79 -6.04 -13.34 25.43
N TYR A 80 -5.26 -12.72 24.56
CA TYR A 80 -4.06 -11.93 24.87
C TYR A 80 -4.30 -10.41 24.87
N GLY A 81 -5.56 -9.95 24.76
CA GLY A 81 -5.90 -8.53 24.71
C GLY A 81 -5.53 -7.84 23.39
N PHE A 82 -5.21 -8.60 22.33
CA PHE A 82 -5.15 -8.06 20.97
C PHE A 82 -6.53 -8.01 20.36
N VAL A 83 -6.69 -7.17 19.34
CA VAL A 83 -7.86 -7.23 18.46
C VAL A 83 -7.90 -8.63 17.84
N GLY A 84 -8.97 -9.38 18.11
CA GLY A 84 -9.20 -10.68 17.49
C GLY A 84 -9.36 -10.54 16.00
N HIS A 85 -8.75 -11.45 15.23
CA HIS A 85 -8.83 -11.50 13.77
C HIS A 85 -10.24 -11.87 13.23
N ARG A 86 -11.32 -11.63 13.99
CA ARG A 86 -12.68 -11.63 13.45
C ARG A 86 -12.97 -10.21 12.97
N PHE A 87 -12.79 -10.02 11.67
CA PHE A 87 -12.84 -8.71 11.02
C PHE A 87 -14.24 -8.35 10.52
N GLY A 88 -14.45 -7.05 10.29
CA GLY A 88 -15.65 -6.26 9.91
C GLY A 88 -16.73 -6.82 8.97
N VAL A 89 -16.67 -8.07 8.56
CA VAL A 89 -17.71 -8.76 7.81
C VAL A 89 -18.27 -9.80 8.79
N PHE A 90 -19.27 -9.39 9.58
CA PHE A 90 -19.92 -10.22 10.60
C PHE A 90 -21.30 -10.67 10.17
N SER A 91 -21.92 -11.49 11.01
CA SER A 91 -23.36 -11.64 10.90
C SER A 91 -24.06 -10.27 10.98
N GLU A 92 -25.16 -10.04 10.24
CA GLU A 92 -25.91 -8.78 10.31
C GLU A 92 -26.30 -8.39 11.75
N SER A 93 -26.72 -9.38 12.55
CA SER A 93 -27.05 -9.17 13.98
C SER A 93 -25.85 -8.72 14.81
N GLU A 94 -24.65 -9.25 14.54
CA GLU A 94 -23.43 -8.83 15.23
C GLU A 94 -22.99 -7.43 14.78
N THR A 95 -23.10 -7.14 13.49
CA THR A 95 -22.85 -5.81 12.91
C THR A 95 -23.74 -4.75 13.56
N GLU A 96 -25.05 -4.98 13.64
CA GLU A 96 -25.99 -4.07 14.30
C GLU A 96 -25.67 -3.86 15.78
N GLY A 97 -25.31 -4.94 16.50
CA GLY A 97 -24.93 -4.85 17.90
C GLY A 97 -23.69 -3.95 18.13
N ILE A 98 -22.69 -4.03 17.25
CA ILE A 98 -21.49 -3.18 17.30
C ILE A 98 -21.85 -1.72 17.01
N ILE A 99 -22.66 -1.46 15.98
CA ILE A 99 -23.09 -0.11 15.58
C ILE A 99 -23.90 0.55 16.69
N GLU A 100 -24.85 -0.17 17.29
CA GLU A 100 -25.65 0.33 18.42
C GLU A 100 -24.75 0.64 19.63
N ALA A 101 -23.79 -0.25 19.93
CA ALA A 101 -22.84 -0.05 21.01
C ALA A 101 -21.96 1.19 20.77
N ALA A 102 -21.49 1.41 19.54
CA ALA A 102 -20.67 2.58 19.19
C ALA A 102 -21.43 3.89 19.48
N GLY A 103 -22.70 3.96 19.10
CA GLY A 103 -23.57 5.10 19.43
C GLY A 103 -23.79 5.27 20.94
N LYS A 104 -23.97 4.17 21.69
CA LYS A 104 -24.12 4.23 23.17
C LYS A 104 -22.85 4.72 23.86
N VAL A 105 -21.68 4.17 23.52
CA VAL A 105 -20.39 4.60 24.08
C VAL A 105 -20.13 6.07 23.75
N SER A 106 -20.39 6.49 22.52
CA SER A 106 -20.25 7.90 22.10
C SER A 106 -21.11 8.84 22.94
N ARG A 107 -22.33 8.43 23.31
CA ARG A 107 -23.21 9.25 24.18
C ARG A 107 -22.66 9.39 25.59
N HIS A 108 -22.11 8.31 26.16
CA HIS A 108 -21.53 8.33 27.51
C HIS A 108 -20.25 9.16 27.60
N LEU A 109 -19.49 9.28 26.51
CA LEU A 109 -18.23 10.02 26.45
C LEU A 109 -18.37 11.37 25.73
N LYS A 110 -19.60 11.83 25.46
CA LYS A 110 -19.84 13.12 24.85
C LYS A 110 -19.35 14.23 25.79
N GLY A 111 -18.51 15.12 25.27
CA GLY A 111 -17.97 16.28 26.00
C GLY A 111 -16.58 16.10 26.60
N TYR A 112 -15.98 14.90 26.53
CA TYR A 112 -14.59 14.70 26.99
C TYR A 112 -13.60 15.19 25.93
N GLU A 113 -12.85 16.25 26.26
CA GLU A 113 -11.99 16.96 25.31
C GLU A 113 -10.83 16.09 24.76
N ALA A 114 -10.32 15.15 25.56
CA ALA A 114 -9.26 14.25 25.14
C ALA A 114 -9.74 13.16 24.18
N LEU A 115 -11.04 12.88 24.07
CA LEU A 115 -11.52 11.85 23.16
C LEU A 115 -11.39 12.31 21.70
N LEU A 116 -10.41 11.78 20.98
CA LEU A 116 -10.26 12.02 19.55
C LEU A 116 -11.27 11.21 18.74
N GLY A 117 -11.57 9.99 19.18
CA GLY A 117 -12.51 9.10 18.52
C GLY A 117 -12.18 7.62 18.71
N TYR A 118 -12.44 6.83 17.68
CA TYR A 118 -12.40 5.37 17.76
C TYR A 118 -11.42 4.78 16.76
N TYR A 119 -10.62 3.85 17.25
CA TYR A 119 -9.81 2.96 16.45
C TYR A 119 -10.60 1.68 16.19
N ILE A 120 -11.07 1.46 14.98
CA ILE A 120 -11.78 0.24 14.60
C ILE A 120 -10.84 -0.64 13.78
N ASP A 121 -10.94 -1.95 13.97
CA ASP A 121 -10.20 -2.99 13.24
C ASP A 121 -8.68 -2.79 13.10
N ASP A 122 -7.90 -3.74 13.62
CA ASP A 122 -6.45 -3.73 13.50
C ASP A 122 -6.03 -4.57 12.30
N GLU A 123 -5.33 -3.97 11.34
CA GLU A 123 -4.80 -4.66 10.16
C GLU A 123 -5.85 -5.53 9.43
N PRO A 124 -6.93 -4.93 8.88
CA PRO A 124 -7.99 -5.71 8.22
C PRO A 124 -7.41 -6.58 7.10
N PRO A 125 -7.95 -7.80 6.90
CA PRO A 125 -7.20 -8.92 6.36
C PRO A 125 -6.76 -8.70 4.93
N TRP A 126 -5.58 -9.24 4.61
CA TRP A 126 -4.93 -9.25 3.29
C TRP A 126 -5.54 -10.24 2.29
N ARG A 127 -6.39 -11.15 2.77
CA ARG A 127 -7.09 -12.18 2.02
C ARG A 127 -8.43 -12.32 2.72
N TRP A 128 -9.50 -12.13 1.99
CA TRP A 128 -10.79 -12.51 2.50
C TRP A 128 -10.92 -14.05 2.44
N ASP A 129 -10.12 -14.76 3.24
CA ASP A 129 -10.17 -16.22 3.48
C ASP A 129 -11.45 -16.59 4.26
N ILE A 130 -12.51 -15.84 4.00
CA ILE A 130 -13.86 -16.08 4.43
C ILE A 130 -14.41 -17.15 3.50
N ASP A 131 -14.51 -18.37 4.02
CA ASP A 131 -15.18 -19.47 3.32
C ASP A 131 -16.55 -19.00 2.81
N PRO A 132 -16.77 -18.99 1.48
CA PRO A 132 -18.05 -18.61 0.89
C PRO A 132 -19.25 -19.29 1.55
N LYS A 133 -19.10 -20.53 2.04
CA LYS A 133 -20.18 -21.26 2.72
C LYS A 133 -20.73 -20.50 3.93
N SER A 134 -19.86 -19.82 4.68
CA SER A 134 -20.25 -19.01 5.85
C SER A 134 -21.15 -17.82 5.48
N TRP A 135 -21.23 -17.49 4.19
CA TRP A 135 -21.98 -16.36 3.64
C TRP A 135 -23.07 -16.77 2.64
N SER A 136 -23.38 -18.06 2.55
CA SER A 136 -24.37 -18.64 1.64
C SER A 136 -25.75 -17.95 1.68
N ARG A 137 -26.15 -17.40 2.83
CA ARG A 137 -27.40 -16.62 2.96
C ARG A 137 -27.46 -15.35 2.09
N TRP A 138 -26.31 -14.86 1.63
CA TRP A 138 -26.20 -13.69 0.76
C TRP A 138 -26.04 -14.05 -0.72
N ARG A 139 -26.18 -15.33 -1.07
CA ARG A 139 -26.09 -15.84 -2.45
C ARG A 139 -26.94 -15.02 -3.42
N GLU A 140 -28.21 -14.80 -3.10
CA GLU A 140 -29.13 -14.08 -4.00
C GLU A 140 -28.68 -12.62 -4.25
N ASP A 141 -28.18 -11.94 -3.20
CA ASP A 141 -27.67 -10.57 -3.33
C ASP A 141 -26.45 -10.51 -4.26
N PHE A 142 -25.52 -11.45 -4.07
CA PHE A 142 -24.32 -11.58 -4.88
C PHE A 142 -24.64 -11.91 -6.34
N GLU A 143 -25.41 -12.97 -6.59
CA GLU A 143 -25.71 -13.46 -7.94
C GLU A 143 -26.50 -12.43 -8.74
N ARG A 144 -27.44 -11.72 -8.08
CA ARG A 144 -28.19 -10.62 -8.69
C ARG A 144 -27.26 -9.47 -9.12
N ARG A 145 -26.25 -9.12 -8.31
CA ARG A 145 -25.36 -7.98 -8.53
C ARG A 145 -24.29 -8.26 -9.57
N PHE A 146 -23.58 -9.39 -9.45
CA PHE A 146 -22.42 -9.70 -10.29
C PHE A 146 -22.76 -10.54 -11.52
N LYS A 147 -23.98 -11.10 -11.60
CA LYS A 147 -24.42 -11.96 -12.70
C LYS A 147 -23.51 -13.18 -12.89
N VAL A 148 -23.00 -13.71 -11.78
CA VAL A 148 -22.15 -14.89 -11.70
C VAL A 148 -22.61 -15.70 -10.50
N SER A 149 -22.57 -17.03 -10.59
CA SER A 149 -22.96 -17.92 -9.49
C SER A 149 -22.08 -17.71 -8.26
N PHE A 150 -22.69 -17.75 -7.08
CA PHE A 150 -21.97 -17.63 -5.81
C PHE A 150 -20.99 -18.81 -5.66
N PRO A 151 -19.70 -18.56 -5.41
CA PRO A 151 -18.71 -19.62 -5.31
C PRO A 151 -18.99 -20.53 -4.10
N GLU A 152 -18.84 -21.84 -4.25
CA GLU A 152 -18.94 -22.78 -3.12
C GLU A 152 -17.62 -22.87 -2.32
N SER A 153 -16.51 -22.59 -3.00
CA SER A 153 -15.16 -22.40 -2.44
C SER A 153 -14.37 -21.48 -3.36
N LEU A 154 -13.30 -20.85 -2.84
CA LEU A 154 -12.41 -20.03 -3.68
C LEU A 154 -11.46 -20.87 -4.53
N ASP A 155 -11.05 -22.04 -4.06
CA ASP A 155 -10.13 -22.93 -4.79
C ASP A 155 -10.76 -23.48 -6.08
N GLY A 156 -12.07 -23.77 -6.05
CA GLY A 156 -12.81 -24.27 -7.22
C GLY A 156 -13.47 -23.17 -8.06
N ALA A 157 -13.34 -21.91 -7.67
CA ALA A 157 -13.96 -20.79 -8.37
C ALA A 157 -13.20 -20.42 -9.64
N SER A 158 -13.95 -20.03 -10.68
CA SER A 158 -13.38 -19.31 -11.83
C SER A 158 -12.80 -17.96 -11.42
N GLU A 159 -11.91 -17.41 -12.23
CA GLU A 159 -11.30 -16.09 -11.97
C GLU A 159 -12.34 -14.99 -11.80
N ARG A 160 -13.37 -14.98 -12.65
CA ARG A 160 -14.50 -14.06 -12.55
C ARG A 160 -15.30 -14.22 -11.25
N GLN A 161 -15.49 -15.44 -10.77
CA GLN A 161 -16.13 -15.69 -9.47
C GLN A 161 -15.29 -15.15 -8.32
N LYS A 162 -13.97 -15.43 -8.33
CA LYS A 162 -13.04 -14.93 -7.30
C LYS A 162 -13.05 -13.41 -7.24
N SER A 163 -12.86 -12.73 -8.37
CA SER A 163 -12.81 -11.27 -8.40
C SER A 163 -14.13 -10.63 -7.97
N SER A 164 -15.25 -11.16 -8.45
CA SER A 164 -16.59 -10.71 -8.04
C SER A 164 -16.81 -10.88 -6.53
N TYR A 165 -16.41 -12.02 -5.96
CA TYR A 165 -16.55 -12.30 -4.53
C TYR A 165 -15.69 -11.34 -3.69
N MET A 166 -14.44 -11.11 -4.09
CA MET A 166 -13.54 -10.18 -3.40
C MET A 166 -14.08 -8.74 -3.42
N ARG A 167 -14.64 -8.29 -4.57
CA ARG A 167 -15.29 -6.97 -4.68
C ARG A 167 -16.55 -6.87 -3.82
N TRP A 168 -17.35 -7.94 -3.76
CA TRP A 168 -18.55 -7.99 -2.93
C TRP A 168 -18.22 -7.90 -1.44
N LEU A 169 -17.22 -8.64 -0.97
CA LEU A 169 -16.77 -8.58 0.43
C LEU A 169 -16.24 -7.21 0.81
N LEU A 170 -15.43 -6.60 -0.07
CA LEU A 170 -14.96 -5.23 0.13
C LEU A 170 -16.13 -4.25 0.28
N GLN A 171 -17.18 -4.38 -0.54
CA GLN A 171 -18.37 -3.55 -0.42
C GLN A 171 -19.05 -3.73 0.94
N LYS A 172 -19.22 -4.97 1.42
CA LYS A 172 -19.82 -5.23 2.73
C LYS A 172 -19.00 -4.59 3.85
N TYR A 173 -17.68 -4.63 3.75
CA TYR A 173 -16.81 -3.99 4.74
C TYR A 173 -16.90 -2.46 4.72
N ILE A 174 -16.94 -1.85 3.52
CA ILE A 174 -17.19 -0.41 3.35
C ILE A 174 -18.53 -0.01 3.97
N ASP A 175 -19.58 -0.81 3.75
CA ASP A 175 -20.92 -0.55 4.31
C ASP A 175 -20.92 -0.61 5.83
N TYR A 176 -20.17 -1.55 6.44
CA TYR A 176 -19.95 -1.61 7.87
C TYR A 176 -19.28 -0.33 8.41
N ILE A 177 -18.15 0.08 7.81
CA ILE A 177 -17.42 1.28 8.23
C ILE A 177 -18.32 2.52 8.15
N ARG A 178 -19.10 2.66 7.07
CA ARG A 178 -20.05 3.77 6.89
C ARG A 178 -21.12 3.80 7.98
N ARG A 179 -21.72 2.65 8.29
CA ARG A 179 -22.76 2.55 9.34
C ARG A 179 -22.18 2.84 10.72
N PHE A 180 -20.99 2.33 11.03
CA PHE A 180 -20.27 2.63 12.27
C PHE A 180 -20.01 4.12 12.40
N ARG A 181 -19.40 4.73 11.36
CA ARG A 181 -19.12 6.16 11.31
C ARG A 181 -20.39 6.99 11.50
N MET A 182 -21.47 6.64 10.82
CA MET A 182 -22.75 7.33 10.95
C MET A 182 -23.28 7.29 12.40
N ALA A 183 -23.24 6.13 13.05
CA ALA A 183 -23.70 5.99 14.44
C ALA A 183 -22.89 6.84 15.42
N VAL A 184 -21.57 6.94 15.23
CA VAL A 184 -20.69 7.80 16.04
C VAL A 184 -20.94 9.28 15.75
N LYS A 185 -20.92 9.67 14.47
CA LYS A 185 -21.02 11.07 14.04
C LYS A 185 -22.38 11.70 14.36
N ASN A 186 -23.46 10.90 14.39
CA ASN A 186 -24.78 11.35 14.85
C ASN A 186 -24.80 11.79 16.32
N VAL A 187 -23.85 11.33 17.13
CA VAL A 187 -23.72 11.73 18.54
C VAL A 187 -22.77 12.91 18.70
N ASN A 188 -21.60 12.82 18.04
CA ASN A 188 -20.60 13.86 18.01
C ASN A 188 -19.88 13.86 16.64
N PRO A 189 -20.09 14.89 15.78
CA PRO A 189 -19.51 14.96 14.44
C PRO A 189 -17.99 15.10 14.43
N ASP A 190 -17.39 15.55 15.54
CA ASP A 190 -15.95 15.84 15.62
C ASP A 190 -15.11 14.58 15.86
N LEU A 191 -15.71 13.51 16.41
CA LEU A 191 -15.02 12.25 16.69
C LEU A 191 -14.51 11.60 15.42
N LYS A 192 -13.23 11.21 15.41
CA LYS A 192 -12.55 10.59 14.27
C LYS A 192 -12.71 9.07 14.29
N ILE A 193 -12.90 8.49 13.11
CA ILE A 193 -12.77 7.05 12.90
C ILE A 193 -11.39 6.78 12.32
N ALA A 194 -10.66 5.84 12.91
CA ALA A 194 -9.32 5.44 12.51
C ALA A 194 -9.24 3.93 12.27
N ILE A 195 -8.45 3.52 11.27
CA ILE A 195 -8.05 2.14 10.99
C ILE A 195 -6.53 2.13 10.78
N CYS A 196 -5.86 1.06 11.20
CA CYS A 196 -4.46 0.81 10.88
C CYS A 196 -4.34 -0.27 9.83
N TYR A 197 -3.61 0.05 8.77
CA TYR A 197 -3.48 -0.78 7.60
C TYR A 197 -2.05 -1.24 7.44
N ASN A 198 -1.87 -2.55 7.39
CA ASN A 198 -0.61 -3.15 7.04
C ASN A 198 -0.42 -3.19 5.52
N PRO A 199 0.81 -3.42 5.05
CA PRO A 199 1.13 -3.74 3.66
C PRO A 199 0.21 -4.72 2.93
N GLY A 200 -0.27 -5.74 3.62
CA GLY A 200 -1.13 -6.77 3.06
C GLY A 200 -2.52 -6.23 2.68
N ALA A 201 -2.99 -5.16 3.32
CA ALA A 201 -4.31 -4.58 3.08
C ALA A 201 -4.49 -4.04 1.64
N TYR A 202 -3.39 -3.75 0.92
CA TYR A 202 -3.45 -3.41 -0.51
C TYR A 202 -4.12 -4.51 -1.35
N ARG A 203 -4.00 -5.77 -0.92
CA ARG A 203 -4.63 -6.92 -1.59
C ARG A 203 -6.14 -7.02 -1.35
N SER A 204 -6.67 -6.28 -0.36
CA SER A 204 -8.07 -6.33 0.03
C SER A 204 -8.83 -5.03 -0.24
N GLY A 205 -8.24 -4.11 -1.01
CA GLY A 205 -8.89 -2.85 -1.39
C GLY A 205 -8.73 -1.72 -0.39
N PHE A 206 -7.63 -1.73 0.37
CA PHE A 206 -7.17 -0.67 1.29
C PHE A 206 -7.57 0.75 0.89
N ILE A 207 -7.25 1.19 -0.35
CA ILE A 207 -7.48 2.58 -0.74
C ILE A 207 -8.97 2.96 -0.70
N ARG A 208 -9.85 2.01 -1.04
CA ARG A 208 -11.29 2.26 -1.00
C ARG A 208 -11.83 2.36 0.43
N THR A 209 -11.32 1.55 1.36
CA THR A 209 -11.75 1.62 2.77
C THR A 209 -11.16 2.84 3.48
N ALA A 210 -9.92 3.24 3.12
CA ALA A 210 -9.29 4.44 3.64
C ALA A 210 -10.10 5.73 3.30
N GLY A 211 -10.84 5.72 2.19
CA GLY A 211 -11.78 6.78 1.81
C GLY A 211 -12.93 6.99 2.80
N GLU A 212 -13.25 6.00 3.63
CA GLU A 212 -14.41 6.03 4.53
C GLU A 212 -14.08 6.50 5.95
N VAL A 213 -12.80 6.54 6.33
CA VAL A 213 -12.32 6.90 7.67
C VAL A 213 -11.76 8.32 7.74
N ASP A 214 -11.70 8.90 8.95
CA ASP A 214 -11.21 10.26 9.15
C ASP A 214 -9.67 10.31 9.29
N LEU A 215 -9.08 9.30 9.94
CA LEU A 215 -7.64 9.20 10.23
C LEU A 215 -7.09 7.86 9.71
N ILE A 216 -6.02 7.92 8.92
CA ILE A 216 -5.41 6.75 8.31
C ILE A 216 -4.09 6.48 9.02
N LEU A 217 -3.96 5.26 9.57
CA LEU A 217 -2.71 4.76 10.14
C LEU A 217 -2.18 3.69 9.18
N VAL A 218 -0.88 3.70 8.92
CA VAL A 218 -0.23 2.68 8.09
C VAL A 218 0.91 2.11 8.90
N ASP A 219 0.87 0.82 9.21
CA ASP A 219 1.92 0.19 10.00
C ASP A 219 2.85 -0.66 9.15
N LEU A 220 4.14 -0.59 9.47
CA LEU A 220 5.15 -1.37 8.81
C LEU A 220 6.28 -1.70 9.77
N TYR A 221 6.66 -2.98 9.76
CA TYR A 221 7.76 -3.48 10.56
C TYR A 221 8.84 -4.09 9.66
N PRO A 222 9.87 -3.30 9.27
CA PRO A 222 10.93 -3.78 8.37
C PRO A 222 11.67 -5.00 8.91
N GLY A 223 11.71 -5.19 10.23
CA GLY A 223 12.37 -6.33 10.87
C GLY A 223 11.74 -7.71 10.62
N TRP A 224 10.55 -7.79 10.00
CA TRP A 224 9.98 -9.03 9.47
C TRP A 224 10.51 -9.39 8.07
N MET A 225 11.15 -8.46 7.37
CA MET A 225 11.53 -8.64 5.97
C MET A 225 12.85 -9.40 5.86
N GLY A 226 12.81 -10.62 5.31
CA GLY A 226 14.02 -11.40 5.03
C GLY A 226 14.79 -10.93 3.77
N ASP A 227 14.12 -10.23 2.85
CA ASP A 227 14.74 -9.67 1.66
C ASP A 227 15.49 -8.35 2.00
N PRO A 228 16.79 -8.22 1.67
CA PRO A 228 17.57 -7.03 2.01
C PRO A 228 17.07 -5.73 1.37
N ILE A 229 16.47 -5.77 0.19
CA ILE A 229 15.89 -4.59 -0.46
C ILE A 229 14.62 -4.19 0.27
N LEU A 230 13.72 -5.13 0.57
CA LEU A 230 12.52 -4.86 1.36
C LEU A 230 12.91 -4.29 2.73
N TYR A 231 13.87 -4.88 3.42
CA TYR A 231 14.39 -4.36 4.68
C TYR A 231 14.86 -2.90 4.58
N ASN A 232 15.61 -2.57 3.53
CA ASN A 232 16.25 -1.26 3.38
C ASN A 232 15.38 -0.18 2.74
N ARG A 233 14.31 -0.55 2.02
CA ARG A 233 13.54 0.37 1.17
C ARG A 233 12.05 0.40 1.48
N SER A 234 11.53 -0.59 2.20
CA SER A 234 10.09 -0.70 2.47
C SER A 234 9.51 0.57 3.08
N VAL A 235 10.16 1.17 4.09
CA VAL A 235 9.62 2.38 4.74
C VAL A 235 9.37 3.51 3.75
N GLY A 236 10.40 3.91 2.98
CA GLY A 236 10.23 4.94 1.96
C GLY A 236 9.23 4.54 0.87
N PHE A 237 9.24 3.27 0.45
CA PHE A 237 8.30 2.77 -0.54
C PHE A 237 6.84 2.85 -0.06
N TYR A 238 6.52 2.27 1.10
CA TYR A 238 5.17 2.27 1.68
C TYR A 238 4.72 3.68 2.01
N ALA A 239 5.58 4.57 2.52
CA ALA A 239 5.21 5.96 2.74
C ALA A 239 4.87 6.68 1.41
N LYS A 240 5.69 6.48 0.37
CA LYS A 240 5.45 7.10 -0.94
C LYS A 240 4.17 6.61 -1.61
N ILE A 241 3.98 5.29 -1.68
CA ILE A 241 2.80 4.72 -2.35
C ILE A 241 1.51 5.09 -1.62
N ASN A 242 1.52 5.13 -0.28
CA ASN A 242 0.39 5.63 0.50
C ASN A 242 0.11 7.11 0.24
N ARG A 243 1.15 7.95 0.23
CA ARG A 243 0.99 9.38 -0.11
C ARG A 243 0.33 9.56 -1.47
N ASP A 244 0.85 8.87 -2.48
CA ASP A 244 0.44 9.04 -3.87
C ASP A 244 -0.99 8.52 -4.12
N LEU A 245 -1.36 7.38 -3.53
CA LEU A 245 -2.68 6.76 -3.72
C LEU A 245 -3.77 7.33 -2.78
N LEU A 246 -3.43 7.63 -1.52
CA LEU A 246 -4.43 8.17 -0.59
C LEU A 246 -4.72 9.65 -0.83
N ARG A 247 -3.71 10.42 -1.27
CA ARG A 247 -3.75 11.88 -1.44
C ARG A 247 -4.29 12.61 -0.20
N ARG A 248 -4.08 12.01 0.97
CA ARG A 248 -4.57 12.46 2.28
C ARG A 248 -3.48 12.26 3.33
N PRO A 249 -3.47 13.09 4.39
CA PRO A 249 -2.58 12.88 5.52
C PRO A 249 -2.78 11.51 6.17
N PHE A 250 -1.67 10.81 6.45
CA PHE A 250 -1.64 9.57 7.20
C PHE A 250 -0.51 9.60 8.23
N ILE A 251 -0.65 8.81 9.29
CA ILE A 251 0.40 8.59 10.30
C ILE A 251 1.05 7.24 9.99
N PHE A 252 2.38 7.22 9.91
CA PHE A 252 3.14 6.02 9.59
C PHE A 252 3.66 5.38 10.88
N VAL A 253 3.12 4.22 11.22
CA VAL A 253 3.46 3.46 12.43
C VAL A 253 4.71 2.61 12.16
N LEU A 254 5.78 2.87 12.92
CA LEU A 254 7.08 2.26 12.74
C LEU A 254 7.41 1.25 13.85
N GLN A 255 8.31 0.32 13.51
CA GLN A 255 8.93 -0.59 14.46
C GLN A 255 9.92 0.15 15.36
N ALA A 256 9.62 0.26 16.65
CA ALA A 256 10.61 0.54 17.69
C ALA A 256 10.94 -0.70 18.53
N HIS A 257 10.06 -1.69 18.50
CA HIS A 257 10.10 -2.85 19.35
C HIS A 257 10.92 -4.00 18.75
N ARG A 258 11.38 -4.92 19.62
CA ARG A 258 11.87 -6.23 19.21
C ARG A 258 10.69 -7.11 18.85
N ILE A 259 10.62 -7.52 17.60
CA ILE A 259 9.49 -8.27 17.06
C ILE A 259 9.67 -9.79 17.23
N ILE A 260 8.58 -10.55 17.30
CA ILE A 260 8.62 -12.02 17.46
C ILE A 260 9.39 -12.62 16.27
N LEU A 261 10.42 -13.42 16.55
CA LEU A 261 11.24 -14.12 15.55
C LEU A 261 11.90 -13.22 14.49
N GLY A 262 11.90 -11.90 14.68
CA GLY A 262 12.47 -10.96 13.73
C GLY A 262 13.58 -10.09 14.31
N HIS A 263 13.95 -9.07 13.54
CA HIS A 263 15.05 -8.17 13.87
C HIS A 263 14.71 -7.21 15.01
N GLU A 264 15.67 -6.97 15.89
CA GLU A 264 15.62 -5.90 16.89
C GLU A 264 16.26 -4.63 16.29
N PRO A 265 15.49 -3.56 16.07
CA PRO A 265 15.98 -2.40 15.34
C PRO A 265 17.00 -1.61 16.15
N LYS A 266 18.09 -1.19 15.53
CA LYS A 266 19.07 -0.30 16.17
C LYS A 266 18.57 1.15 16.22
N PRO A 267 19.05 1.98 17.16
CA PRO A 267 18.68 3.39 17.24
C PRO A 267 18.85 4.16 15.92
N GLU A 268 19.93 3.89 15.17
CA GLU A 268 20.17 4.50 13.86
C GLU A 268 19.16 4.06 12.79
N GLU A 269 18.60 2.85 12.90
CA GLU A 269 17.58 2.35 11.97
C GLU A 269 16.24 3.02 12.25
N ILE A 270 15.87 3.17 13.53
CA ILE A 270 14.67 3.92 13.95
C ILE A 270 14.70 5.35 13.39
N LEU A 271 15.83 6.04 13.53
CA LEU A 271 15.99 7.41 13.02
C LEU A 271 15.94 7.46 11.49
N LYS A 272 16.64 6.55 10.81
CA LYS A 272 16.64 6.44 9.35
C LYS A 272 15.22 6.21 8.81
N TRP A 273 14.50 5.23 9.35
CA TRP A 273 13.13 4.92 8.94
C TRP A 273 12.18 6.09 9.19
N SER A 274 12.31 6.76 10.32
CA SER A 274 11.52 7.97 10.63
C SER A 274 11.72 9.07 9.59
N GLU A 275 12.98 9.34 9.25
CA GLU A 275 13.31 10.33 8.23
C GLU A 275 12.81 9.93 6.84
N GLU A 276 12.95 8.66 6.46
CA GLU A 276 12.44 8.14 5.19
C GLU A 276 10.91 8.27 5.09
N ALA A 277 10.17 7.88 6.13
CA ALA A 277 8.70 7.97 6.15
C ALA A 277 8.23 9.42 5.96
N LEU A 278 8.81 10.37 6.71
CA LEU A 278 8.45 11.79 6.62
C LEU A 278 8.83 12.38 5.26
N ARG A 279 10.05 12.10 4.75
CA ARG A 279 10.52 12.59 3.44
C ARG A 279 9.65 12.10 2.29
N GLU A 280 9.13 10.88 2.39
CA GLU A 280 8.28 10.29 1.36
C GLU A 280 6.79 10.66 1.50
N GLY A 281 6.39 11.33 2.58
CA GLY A 281 5.09 12.01 2.66
C GLY A 281 4.21 11.68 3.86
N ALA A 282 4.71 10.91 4.84
CA ALA A 282 3.98 10.71 6.08
C ALA A 282 3.73 12.06 6.78
N SER A 283 2.53 12.23 7.32
CA SER A 283 2.14 13.44 8.05
C SER A 283 2.35 13.33 9.56
N GLY A 284 2.87 12.20 10.03
CA GLY A 284 3.14 11.93 11.43
C GLY A 284 3.78 10.55 11.60
N LEU A 285 4.30 10.29 12.79
CA LEU A 285 4.93 9.03 13.14
C LEU A 285 4.13 8.34 14.24
N GLY A 286 3.87 7.05 14.06
CA GLY A 286 3.27 6.19 15.05
C GLY A 286 4.25 5.15 15.57
N TRP A 287 4.00 4.59 16.75
CA TRP A 287 4.90 3.60 17.36
C TRP A 287 4.15 2.45 17.99
N LEU A 288 4.47 1.23 17.57
CA LEU A 288 4.29 0.04 18.39
C LEU A 288 5.57 -0.13 19.22
N ALA A 289 5.50 0.21 20.51
CA ALA A 289 6.66 0.26 21.41
C ALA A 289 6.50 -0.72 22.58
N SER A 290 6.17 -1.97 22.26
CA SER A 290 6.09 -3.09 23.20
C SER A 290 6.93 -4.23 22.66
N ASP A 291 8.03 -4.58 23.34
CA ASP A 291 8.89 -5.68 22.92
C ASP A 291 8.24 -7.03 23.20
N PHE A 292 8.48 -7.96 22.29
CA PHE A 292 7.96 -9.31 22.33
C PHE A 292 9.07 -10.28 22.75
N TYR A 293 8.84 -11.03 23.83
CA TYR A 293 9.77 -12.05 24.34
C TYR A 293 9.11 -13.43 24.31
N GLY A 294 9.68 -14.34 23.49
CA GLY A 294 9.21 -15.72 23.34
C GLY A 294 7.90 -15.87 22.58
N SER A 295 7.42 -17.11 22.44
CA SER A 295 6.10 -17.44 21.88
C SER A 295 4.94 -17.22 22.86
N GLU A 296 5.25 -16.88 24.12
CA GLU A 296 4.28 -16.80 25.23
C GLU A 296 3.66 -15.40 25.42
N GLY A 297 3.92 -14.44 24.54
CA GLY A 297 3.23 -13.14 24.57
C GLY A 297 3.53 -12.29 25.80
N ASN A 298 4.72 -12.38 26.40
CA ASN A 298 5.10 -11.49 27.48
C ASN A 298 5.55 -10.12 26.90
N PHE A 299 4.67 -9.12 27.02
CA PHE A 299 4.92 -7.76 26.56
C PHE A 299 5.64 -6.92 27.60
N ARG A 300 6.64 -6.17 27.16
CA ARG A 300 7.23 -5.12 27.99
C ARG A 300 7.40 -3.85 27.15
N PRO A 301 6.95 -2.68 27.62
CA PRO A 301 7.16 -1.45 26.88
C PRO A 301 8.63 -1.23 26.54
N THR A 302 8.94 -0.86 25.30
CA THR A 302 10.31 -0.70 24.79
C THR A 302 11.11 0.27 25.66
N TYR A 303 10.49 1.32 26.20
CA TYR A 303 11.16 2.27 27.10
C TYR A 303 11.64 1.67 28.43
N HIS A 304 11.13 0.51 28.84
CA HIS A 304 11.63 -0.24 30.00
C HIS A 304 12.75 -1.22 29.62
N ASN A 305 12.77 -1.74 28.40
CA ASN A 305 13.75 -2.74 27.98
C ASN A 305 14.98 -2.15 27.30
N SER A 306 14.83 -1.02 26.60
CA SER A 306 15.91 -0.35 25.88
C SER A 306 15.71 1.17 25.91
N SER A 307 16.46 1.83 26.81
CA SER A 307 16.51 3.28 26.88
C SER A 307 17.07 3.90 25.59
N GLU A 308 18.01 3.22 24.92
CA GLU A 308 18.62 3.67 23.68
C GLU A 308 17.62 3.70 22.51
N ARG A 309 16.89 2.60 22.28
CA ARG A 309 15.84 2.54 21.23
C ARG A 309 14.75 3.57 21.50
N TRP A 310 14.33 3.69 22.76
CA TRP A 310 13.32 4.68 23.11
C TRP A 310 13.80 6.13 22.98
N SER A 311 15.08 6.42 23.28
CA SER A 311 15.66 7.75 23.06
C SER A 311 15.66 8.11 21.57
N ALA A 312 15.83 7.13 20.67
CA ALA A 312 15.70 7.34 19.23
C ALA A 312 14.25 7.68 18.82
N VAL A 313 13.26 7.02 19.41
CA VAL A 313 11.83 7.35 19.23
C VAL A 313 11.54 8.79 19.70
N GLU A 314 11.96 9.14 20.91
CA GLU A 314 11.78 10.48 21.48
C GLU A 314 12.48 11.55 20.64
N LYS A 315 13.64 11.25 20.05
CA LYS A 315 14.35 12.13 19.13
C LYS A 315 13.59 12.29 17.81
N ALA A 316 13.17 11.19 17.19
CA ALA A 316 12.42 11.21 15.94
C ALA A 316 11.14 12.05 16.06
N CYS A 317 10.38 11.89 17.14
CA CYS A 317 9.15 12.66 17.37
C CYS A 317 9.39 14.16 17.61
N ARG A 318 10.47 14.53 18.31
CA ARG A 318 10.83 15.94 18.54
C ARG A 318 11.32 16.66 17.28
N GLU A 319 11.98 15.92 16.38
CA GLU A 319 12.60 16.48 15.17
C GLU A 319 11.72 16.33 13.91
N MET A 320 10.46 15.88 14.06
CA MET A 320 9.56 15.70 12.91
C MET A 320 9.33 17.02 12.16
N LYS A 321 9.34 16.92 10.84
CA LYS A 321 8.92 17.99 9.93
C LYS A 321 8.31 17.37 8.68
N THR A 322 7.39 18.10 8.06
CA THR A 322 6.79 17.70 6.79
C THR A 322 7.70 18.11 5.63
N TYR A 323 7.67 17.32 4.55
CA TYR A 323 8.45 17.57 3.35
C TYR A 323 7.50 17.76 2.17
N LYS A 324 7.82 18.71 1.29
CA LYS A 324 7.10 18.84 0.02
C LYS A 324 7.51 17.69 -0.90
N PRO A 325 6.55 16.93 -1.45
CA PRO A 325 6.86 15.86 -2.39
C PRO A 325 7.55 16.39 -3.65
N LEU A 326 8.47 15.60 -4.19
CA LEU A 326 8.97 15.79 -5.54
C LEU A 326 8.02 15.09 -6.51
N ASN A 327 7.24 15.87 -7.25
CA ASN A 327 6.41 15.36 -8.34
C ASN A 327 7.24 15.31 -9.62
N GLY A 328 7.00 14.29 -10.44
CA GLY A 328 7.70 14.09 -11.71
C GLY A 328 6.75 13.75 -12.84
N ASP A 329 7.29 13.81 -14.05
CA ASP A 329 6.64 13.49 -15.32
C ASP A 329 6.67 11.98 -15.66
N LEU A 330 6.88 11.12 -14.65
CA LEU A 330 6.81 9.67 -14.75
C LEU A 330 5.77 9.10 -13.78
N ALA A 331 4.88 8.25 -14.28
CA ALA A 331 3.94 7.49 -13.48
C ALA A 331 4.30 5.99 -13.44
N ILE A 332 4.11 5.37 -12.28
CA ILE A 332 4.10 3.91 -12.12
C ILE A 332 2.69 3.49 -11.74
N ILE A 333 2.10 2.60 -12.53
CA ILE A 333 0.77 2.08 -12.26
C ILE A 333 0.85 1.02 -11.18
N VAL A 334 0.00 1.16 -10.17
CA VAL A 334 -0.23 0.21 -9.09
C VAL A 334 -1.43 -0.66 -9.48
N PRO A 335 -1.23 -1.98 -9.61
CA PRO A 335 -2.23 -2.88 -10.19
C PRO A 335 -3.25 -3.35 -9.16
N LEU A 336 -4.08 -2.42 -8.69
CA LEU A 336 -5.09 -2.70 -7.66
C LEU A 336 -6.21 -3.59 -8.20
N GLU A 337 -6.46 -3.64 -9.51
CA GLU A 337 -7.35 -4.62 -10.12
C GLU A 337 -6.85 -6.05 -9.94
N SER A 338 -5.54 -6.27 -10.12
CA SER A 338 -4.91 -7.57 -9.89
C SER A 338 -5.07 -8.08 -8.46
N ALA A 339 -5.33 -7.19 -7.48
CA ALA A 339 -5.61 -7.58 -6.11
C ALA A 339 -6.88 -8.44 -5.98
N TYR A 340 -7.93 -8.13 -6.75
CA TYR A 340 -9.19 -8.91 -6.73
C TYR A 340 -9.03 -10.33 -7.27
N HIS A 341 -7.97 -10.57 -8.05
CA HIS A 341 -7.59 -11.86 -8.58
C HIS A 341 -6.48 -12.56 -7.77
N GLY A 342 -6.06 -11.97 -6.63
CA GLY A 342 -4.95 -12.50 -5.83
C GLY A 342 -3.58 -12.44 -6.54
N ALA A 343 -3.46 -11.59 -7.57
CA ALA A 343 -2.28 -11.48 -8.43
C ALA A 343 -1.43 -10.22 -8.18
N LEU A 344 -1.78 -9.40 -7.19
CA LEU A 344 -0.97 -8.24 -6.79
C LEU A 344 0.35 -8.69 -6.13
N ASP A 345 1.46 -8.42 -6.81
CA ASP A 345 2.82 -8.60 -6.30
C ASP A 345 3.37 -7.27 -5.78
N PHE A 346 3.36 -7.12 -4.45
CA PHE A 346 3.80 -5.88 -3.80
C PHE A 346 5.32 -5.75 -3.72
N ASP A 347 6.04 -6.86 -3.73
CA ASP A 347 7.51 -6.86 -3.74
C ASP A 347 8.01 -6.32 -5.07
N TYR A 348 7.33 -6.66 -6.17
CA TYR A 348 7.61 -6.09 -7.49
C TYR A 348 7.53 -4.56 -7.49
N LEU A 349 6.50 -3.98 -6.86
CA LEU A 349 6.37 -2.52 -6.72
C LEU A 349 7.49 -1.91 -5.85
N CYS A 350 7.93 -2.63 -4.80
CA CYS A 350 9.08 -2.20 -4.00
C CYS A 350 10.38 -2.20 -4.81
N TYR A 351 10.58 -3.19 -5.68
CA TYR A 351 11.71 -3.21 -6.61
C TYR A 351 11.63 -2.08 -7.64
N ALA A 352 10.43 -1.76 -8.14
CA ALA A 352 10.19 -0.60 -9.01
C ALA A 352 10.57 0.71 -8.30
N TYR A 353 10.14 0.88 -7.04
CA TYR A 353 10.52 2.02 -6.20
C TYR A 353 12.05 2.13 -6.06
N ASN A 354 12.72 1.03 -5.70
CA ASN A 354 14.18 1.02 -5.54
C ASN A 354 14.90 1.38 -6.86
N PHE A 355 14.41 0.86 -7.98
CA PHE A 355 14.95 1.15 -9.32
C PHE A 355 14.82 2.65 -9.65
N MET A 356 13.62 3.24 -9.50
CA MET A 356 13.42 4.66 -9.81
C MET A 356 14.19 5.59 -8.88
N ARG A 357 14.31 5.26 -7.59
CA ARG A 357 15.15 6.01 -6.65
C ARG A 357 16.62 5.97 -7.02
N SER A 358 17.10 4.84 -7.51
CA SER A 358 18.48 4.70 -7.99
C SER A 358 18.73 5.51 -9.26
N LEU A 359 17.70 5.70 -10.10
CA LEU A 359 17.74 6.61 -11.25
C LEU A 359 17.69 8.09 -10.88
N LYS A 360 17.32 8.44 -9.64
CA LYS A 360 17.09 9.83 -9.20
C LYS A 360 16.06 10.55 -10.07
N VAL A 361 15.08 9.81 -10.57
CA VAL A 361 13.97 10.36 -11.36
C VAL A 361 12.78 10.54 -10.40
N PRO A 362 12.20 11.76 -10.30
CA PRO A 362 10.93 11.94 -9.61
C PRO A 362 9.82 11.18 -10.33
N PHE A 363 8.95 10.52 -9.58
CA PHE A 363 7.85 9.72 -10.12
C PHE A 363 6.66 9.74 -9.18
N THR A 364 5.50 9.31 -9.67
CA THR A 364 4.25 9.18 -8.89
C THR A 364 3.65 7.79 -9.09
N PHE A 365 3.15 7.18 -8.01
CA PHE A 365 2.31 5.99 -8.13
C PHE A 365 0.87 6.37 -8.45
N LEU A 366 0.23 5.69 -9.40
CA LEU A 366 -1.18 5.86 -9.73
C LEU A 366 -1.91 4.53 -9.60
N GLY A 367 -3.08 4.54 -8.98
CA GLY A 367 -3.94 3.35 -8.95
C GLY A 367 -4.64 3.19 -10.29
N ASP A 368 -4.59 2.00 -10.89
CA ASP A 368 -5.26 1.68 -12.15
C ASP A 368 -6.76 2.04 -12.19
N TYR A 369 -7.45 2.00 -11.06
CA TYR A 369 -8.88 2.36 -10.96
C TYR A 369 -9.19 3.87 -11.06
N GLU A 370 -8.20 4.74 -10.84
CA GLU A 370 -8.36 6.22 -10.89
C GLU A 370 -7.94 6.81 -12.23
N VAL A 371 -7.18 6.04 -13.00
CA VAL A 371 -6.60 6.52 -14.24
C VAL A 371 -7.69 6.73 -15.27
N ASN A 372 -7.68 7.92 -15.86
CA ASN A 372 -8.40 8.27 -17.07
C ASN A 372 -7.43 8.94 -18.06
N GLY A 373 -7.86 9.13 -19.30
CA GLY A 373 -7.03 9.75 -20.35
C GLY A 373 -6.42 11.09 -19.90
N ASP A 374 -7.24 11.99 -19.36
CA ASP A 374 -6.81 13.32 -18.91
C ASP A 374 -5.67 13.27 -17.87
N MET A 375 -5.78 12.37 -16.89
CA MET A 375 -4.76 12.21 -15.84
C MET A 375 -3.42 11.72 -16.41
N LEU A 376 -3.45 10.86 -17.45
CA LEU A 376 -2.22 10.34 -18.04
C LEU A 376 -1.46 11.41 -18.84
N LEU A 377 -2.14 12.44 -19.34
CA LEU A 377 -1.50 13.55 -20.08
C LEU A 377 -0.52 14.37 -19.23
N ASP A 378 -0.65 14.32 -17.90
CA ASP A 378 0.31 14.94 -16.97
C ASP A 378 1.67 14.22 -16.94
N TYR A 379 1.76 13.04 -17.56
CA TYR A 379 2.94 12.19 -17.54
C TYR A 379 3.48 11.96 -18.94
N LYS A 380 4.81 11.95 -19.09
CA LYS A 380 5.48 11.62 -20.35
C LYS A 380 5.74 10.14 -20.50
N VAL A 381 5.94 9.46 -19.37
CA VAL A 381 6.24 8.03 -19.29
C VAL A 381 5.32 7.40 -18.25
N VAL A 382 4.57 6.38 -18.67
CA VAL A 382 3.72 5.55 -17.82
C VAL A 382 4.33 4.14 -17.82
N VAL A 383 4.57 3.61 -16.63
CA VAL A 383 5.18 2.29 -16.44
C VAL A 383 4.19 1.36 -15.77
N LEU A 384 3.96 0.20 -16.36
CA LEU A 384 3.23 -0.89 -15.72
C LEU A 384 4.21 -1.73 -14.91
N ALA A 385 3.80 -2.09 -13.69
CA ALA A 385 4.63 -2.82 -12.73
C ALA A 385 3.83 -3.95 -12.09
N GLY A 386 3.47 -4.97 -12.87
CA GLY A 386 2.69 -6.12 -12.40
C GLY A 386 1.18 -6.00 -12.65
N GLN A 387 0.77 -5.21 -13.64
CA GLN A 387 -0.61 -5.04 -14.11
C GLN A 387 -1.11 -6.27 -14.86
N ARG A 388 -1.23 -7.40 -14.18
CA ARG A 388 -1.64 -8.66 -14.83
C ARG A 388 -3.07 -8.64 -15.35
N TYR A 389 -4.00 -8.09 -14.56
CA TYR A 389 -5.41 -7.94 -14.92
C TYR A 389 -5.71 -6.47 -15.20
N SER A 390 -6.61 -6.19 -16.13
CA SER A 390 -6.93 -4.81 -16.51
C SER A 390 -8.41 -4.65 -16.84
N THR A 391 -9.01 -3.53 -16.46
CA THR A 391 -10.39 -3.21 -16.87
C THR A 391 -10.39 -2.59 -18.27
N ARG A 392 -11.52 -2.68 -18.97
CA ARG A 392 -11.66 -2.05 -20.30
C ARG A 392 -11.37 -0.54 -20.27
N ASN A 393 -11.96 0.19 -19.32
CA ASN A 393 -11.76 1.64 -19.21
C ASN A 393 -10.28 2.03 -19.03
N PHE A 394 -9.54 1.25 -18.24
CA PHE A 394 -8.11 1.49 -18.04
C PHE A 394 -7.31 1.19 -19.31
N ARG A 395 -7.64 0.12 -20.04
CA ARG A 395 -7.02 -0.19 -21.35
C ARG A 395 -7.27 0.90 -22.39
N ASP A 396 -8.52 1.34 -22.51
CA ASP A 396 -8.91 2.40 -23.45
C ASP A 396 -8.12 3.68 -23.13
N SER A 397 -7.97 4.01 -21.83
CA SER A 397 -7.17 5.17 -21.39
C SER A 397 -5.67 5.03 -21.73
N LEU A 398 -5.10 3.83 -21.61
CA LEU A 398 -3.70 3.57 -22.00
C LEU A 398 -3.50 3.70 -23.51
N GLU A 399 -4.45 3.17 -24.30
CA GLU A 399 -4.40 3.25 -25.76
C GLU A 399 -4.46 4.69 -26.25
N ASP A 400 -5.43 5.47 -25.74
CA ASP A 400 -5.57 6.89 -26.07
C ASP A 400 -4.30 7.67 -25.67
N TYR A 401 -3.79 7.44 -24.46
CA TYR A 401 -2.56 8.06 -23.98
C TYR A 401 -1.35 7.81 -24.92
N VAL A 402 -1.16 6.58 -25.40
CA VAL A 402 -0.06 6.28 -26.34
C VAL A 402 -0.33 6.94 -27.70
N ARG A 403 -1.55 6.84 -28.23
CA ARG A 403 -1.92 7.47 -29.52
C ARG A 403 -1.68 8.98 -29.51
N ASP A 404 -1.90 9.63 -28.37
CA ASP A 404 -1.76 11.08 -28.19
C ASP A 404 -0.32 11.55 -27.94
N GLY A 405 0.67 10.63 -27.88
CA GLY A 405 2.09 10.98 -27.75
C GLY A 405 2.77 10.48 -26.49
N GLY A 406 2.04 9.81 -25.61
CA GLY A 406 2.57 9.21 -24.39
C GLY A 406 3.53 8.04 -24.67
N VAL A 407 4.44 7.79 -23.73
CA VAL A 407 5.23 6.57 -23.72
C VAL A 407 4.74 5.60 -22.66
N LEU A 408 4.43 4.38 -23.09
CA LEU A 408 4.00 3.28 -22.23
C LEU A 408 5.10 2.24 -22.15
N VAL A 409 5.48 1.83 -20.94
CA VAL A 409 6.43 0.73 -20.71
C VAL A 409 5.73 -0.38 -19.94
N ALA A 410 5.56 -1.52 -20.59
CA ALA A 410 5.05 -2.75 -19.99
C ALA A 410 6.19 -3.77 -19.82
N CYS A 411 6.12 -4.53 -18.75
CA CYS A 411 7.02 -5.63 -18.44
C CYS A 411 6.29 -6.99 -18.55
N MET A 412 7.06 -8.06 -18.37
CA MET A 412 6.55 -9.43 -18.32
C MET A 412 5.34 -9.56 -17.40
N HIS A 413 4.29 -10.22 -17.90
CA HIS A 413 2.96 -10.42 -17.32
C HIS A 413 2.03 -9.20 -17.26
N ASP A 414 2.48 -8.00 -17.61
CA ASP A 414 1.56 -6.88 -17.73
C ASP A 414 0.56 -7.13 -18.87
N LEU A 415 -0.70 -6.80 -18.60
CA LEU A 415 -1.84 -6.90 -19.51
C LEU A 415 -2.04 -8.32 -20.05
N SER A 416 -1.96 -9.32 -19.17
CA SER A 416 -2.17 -10.72 -19.55
C SER A 416 -3.66 -11.05 -19.73
N PHE A 417 -4.51 -10.50 -18.85
CA PHE A 417 -5.93 -10.82 -18.78
C PHE A 417 -6.78 -9.57 -18.58
N ASP A 418 -8.05 -9.62 -19.00
CA ASP A 418 -9.05 -8.62 -18.62
C ASP A 418 -9.63 -8.90 -17.21
N ASP A 419 -10.55 -8.06 -16.75
CA ASP A 419 -11.21 -8.17 -15.45
C ASP A 419 -12.20 -9.35 -15.34
N SER A 420 -12.46 -10.06 -16.44
CA SER A 420 -13.18 -11.34 -16.47
C SER A 420 -12.24 -12.55 -16.48
N GLY A 421 -10.95 -12.34 -16.71
CA GLY A 421 -9.94 -13.40 -16.81
C GLY A 421 -9.69 -13.88 -18.24
N ASP A 422 -10.22 -13.20 -19.24
CA ASP A 422 -10.02 -13.54 -20.65
C ASP A 422 -8.66 -12.99 -21.15
N PRO A 423 -7.92 -13.72 -22.01
CA PRO A 423 -6.61 -13.27 -22.50
C PRO A 423 -6.66 -11.97 -23.31
N LEU A 424 -5.69 -11.08 -23.10
CA LEU A 424 -5.56 -9.81 -23.82
C LEU A 424 -4.61 -9.88 -25.03
N THR A 425 -4.54 -11.02 -25.72
CA THR A 425 -3.62 -11.22 -26.85
C THR A 425 -3.83 -10.20 -27.98
N GLU A 426 -5.08 -9.88 -28.32
CA GLU A 426 -5.39 -8.86 -29.34
C GLU A 426 -4.88 -7.48 -28.92
N PHE A 427 -5.12 -7.08 -27.67
CA PHE A 427 -4.63 -5.81 -27.13
C PHE A 427 -3.10 -5.72 -27.14
N LEU A 428 -2.40 -6.80 -26.78
CA LEU A 428 -0.93 -6.84 -26.85
C LEU A 428 -0.41 -6.73 -28.29
N SER A 429 -1.12 -7.33 -29.24
CA SER A 429 -0.81 -7.23 -30.67
C SER A 429 -1.03 -5.81 -31.19
N ASP A 430 -2.11 -5.15 -30.77
CA ASP A 430 -2.45 -3.81 -31.24
C ASP A 430 -1.54 -2.74 -30.65
N ILE A 431 -1.22 -2.83 -29.35
CA ILE A 431 -0.41 -1.80 -28.66
C ILE A 431 1.10 -2.05 -28.76
N PHE A 432 1.54 -3.29 -28.60
CA PHE A 432 2.97 -3.60 -28.53
C PHE A 432 3.47 -4.34 -29.78
N GLY A 433 2.56 -4.73 -30.68
CA GLY A 433 2.90 -5.56 -31.83
C GLY A 433 3.29 -7.00 -31.46
N VAL A 434 2.87 -7.48 -30.29
CA VAL A 434 3.16 -8.84 -29.80
C VAL A 434 2.04 -9.79 -30.18
N GLU A 435 2.33 -10.73 -31.07
CA GLU A 435 1.37 -11.73 -31.58
C GLU A 435 1.39 -13.04 -30.79
N GLY A 436 2.49 -13.31 -30.09
CA GLY A 436 2.65 -14.54 -29.33
C GLY A 436 3.72 -14.44 -28.25
N ILE A 437 3.51 -15.19 -27.17
CA ILE A 437 4.41 -15.25 -26.02
C ILE A 437 4.73 -16.71 -25.73
N SER A 438 6.01 -17.00 -25.50
CA SER A 438 6.48 -18.26 -24.93
C SER A 438 7.39 -18.00 -23.74
N GLU A 439 7.28 -18.81 -22.68
CA GLU A 439 8.06 -18.60 -21.46
C GLU A 439 9.41 -19.32 -21.51
N LEU A 440 10.46 -18.64 -21.04
CA LEU A 440 11.76 -19.20 -20.74
C LEU A 440 12.07 -18.98 -19.26
N LYS A 441 12.32 -20.07 -18.52
CA LYS A 441 12.78 -20.04 -17.12
C LYS A 441 14.22 -20.52 -17.06
N HIS A 442 15.15 -19.60 -16.80
CA HIS A 442 16.57 -19.92 -16.71
C HIS A 442 17.30 -18.89 -15.83
N PRO A 443 18.22 -19.30 -14.93
CA PRO A 443 18.88 -18.38 -14.01
C PRO A 443 19.84 -17.40 -14.72
N ASP A 444 20.36 -17.77 -15.89
CA ASP A 444 21.34 -16.98 -16.65
C ASP A 444 20.78 -16.43 -17.97
N ILE A 445 19.58 -15.83 -17.94
CA ILE A 445 19.02 -15.18 -19.13
C ILE A 445 19.88 -13.95 -19.47
N ARG A 446 20.30 -13.87 -20.74
CA ARG A 446 21.06 -12.75 -21.31
C ARG A 446 20.32 -12.20 -22.52
N ILE A 447 20.00 -10.91 -22.48
CA ILE A 447 19.28 -10.21 -23.54
C ILE A 447 20.29 -9.34 -24.28
N LEU A 448 20.65 -9.72 -25.49
CA LEU A 448 21.53 -8.96 -26.37
C LEU A 448 20.78 -7.75 -26.93
N ILE A 449 21.32 -6.55 -26.75
CA ILE A 449 20.77 -5.35 -27.36
C ILE A 449 21.12 -5.34 -28.86
N THR A 450 20.15 -5.09 -29.72
CA THR A 450 20.29 -5.23 -31.18
C THR A 450 20.96 -4.03 -31.85
N GLU A 451 20.94 -2.86 -31.21
CA GLU A 451 21.47 -1.59 -31.71
C GLU A 451 22.00 -0.72 -30.55
N ASP A 452 22.66 0.40 -30.87
CA ASP A 452 23.12 1.31 -29.82
C ASP A 452 21.94 1.99 -29.12
N PHE A 453 21.87 1.90 -27.78
CA PHE A 453 20.74 2.43 -27.01
C PHE A 453 21.20 2.92 -25.63
N GLY A 454 21.04 4.22 -25.34
CA GLY A 454 21.44 4.79 -24.04
C GLY A 454 22.94 4.71 -23.76
N GLY A 455 23.78 4.61 -24.79
CA GLY A 455 25.22 4.37 -24.63
C GLY A 455 25.59 2.89 -24.41
N LEU A 456 24.63 1.97 -24.40
CA LEU A 456 24.89 0.54 -24.53
C LEU A 456 25.19 0.21 -25.99
N ARG A 457 26.25 -0.56 -26.24
CA ARG A 457 26.70 -0.92 -27.58
C ARG A 457 25.91 -2.10 -28.14
N GLY A 458 25.21 -1.87 -29.24
CA GLY A 458 24.48 -2.89 -29.98
C GLY A 458 25.36 -4.07 -30.38
N MET A 459 24.75 -5.25 -30.37
CA MET A 459 25.38 -6.54 -30.74
C MET A 459 26.62 -6.91 -29.89
N ARG A 460 26.91 -6.17 -28.81
CA ARG A 460 28.07 -6.39 -27.94
C ARG A 460 27.69 -6.51 -26.48
N GLU A 461 26.65 -5.79 -26.06
CA GLU A 461 26.24 -5.75 -24.66
C GLU A 461 24.95 -6.51 -24.38
N PHE A 462 24.90 -7.09 -23.19
CA PHE A 462 23.76 -7.83 -22.70
C PHE A 462 23.16 -7.16 -21.47
N LEU A 463 21.83 -7.20 -21.37
CA LEU A 463 21.07 -6.99 -20.16
C LEU A 463 20.81 -8.35 -19.48
N PRO A 464 20.85 -8.44 -18.13
CA PRO A 464 20.44 -9.66 -17.43
C PRO A 464 18.90 -9.81 -17.48
N GLY A 465 18.40 -11.05 -17.52
CA GLY A 465 16.98 -11.34 -17.22
C GLY A 465 16.75 -11.62 -15.73
N SER A 466 15.49 -11.64 -15.29
CA SER A 466 15.11 -11.83 -13.88
C SER A 466 15.03 -13.30 -13.41
N GLY A 467 15.60 -14.24 -14.18
CA GLY A 467 15.38 -15.69 -14.02
C GLY A 467 14.21 -16.23 -14.85
N MET A 468 13.41 -15.34 -15.44
CA MET A 468 12.33 -15.67 -16.38
C MET A 468 12.24 -14.60 -17.48
N ALA A 469 11.88 -15.01 -18.69
CA ALA A 469 11.58 -14.12 -19.79
C ALA A 469 10.47 -14.65 -20.70
N HIS A 470 9.68 -13.75 -21.28
CA HIS A 470 8.83 -13.95 -22.43
C HIS A 470 9.64 -13.80 -23.71
N LEU A 471 9.71 -14.87 -24.50
CA LEU A 471 10.21 -14.87 -25.86
C LEU A 471 9.03 -14.57 -26.79
N LEU A 472 9.14 -13.49 -27.56
CA LEU A 472 8.04 -12.88 -28.28
C LEU A 472 8.02 -13.29 -29.75
N THR A 473 6.82 -13.49 -30.29
CA THR A 473 6.53 -13.40 -31.72
C THR A 473 5.92 -12.01 -31.95
N VAL A 474 6.42 -11.26 -32.93
CA VAL A 474 6.04 -9.86 -33.15
C VAL A 474 5.78 -9.57 -34.62
N LYS A 475 4.96 -8.56 -34.89
CA LYS A 475 4.69 -8.04 -36.24
C LYS A 475 5.98 -7.55 -36.91
N ASP A 476 5.99 -7.57 -38.25
CA ASP A 476 7.18 -7.23 -39.05
C ASP A 476 7.62 -5.75 -38.91
N ASP A 477 6.69 -4.86 -38.59
CA ASP A 477 6.92 -3.41 -38.44
C ASP A 477 7.37 -3.00 -37.02
N VAL A 478 7.48 -3.95 -36.11
CA VAL A 478 7.89 -3.72 -34.71
C VAL A 478 9.41 -3.66 -34.60
N ARG A 479 9.90 -2.65 -33.88
CA ARG A 479 11.33 -2.49 -33.61
C ARG A 479 11.76 -3.45 -32.51
N VAL A 480 12.66 -4.38 -32.83
CA VAL A 480 13.26 -5.29 -31.83
C VAL A 480 14.52 -4.67 -31.25
N LEU A 481 14.49 -4.31 -29.96
CA LEU A 481 15.59 -3.70 -29.22
C LEU A 481 16.47 -4.72 -28.49
N GLY A 482 15.92 -5.89 -28.17
CA GLY A 482 16.62 -6.91 -27.40
C GLY A 482 16.19 -8.32 -27.77
N ARG A 483 17.16 -9.23 -27.88
CA ARG A 483 16.94 -10.66 -28.20
C ARG A 483 17.57 -11.54 -27.14
N GLU A 484 16.91 -12.65 -26.79
CA GLU A 484 17.54 -13.64 -25.92
C GLU A 484 18.71 -14.30 -26.67
N ARG A 485 19.87 -14.36 -26.02
CA ARG A 485 21.15 -14.71 -26.65
C ARG A 485 21.14 -16.07 -27.35
N SER A 486 20.48 -17.08 -26.79
CA SER A 486 20.61 -18.48 -27.21
C SER A 486 19.62 -18.85 -28.31
N SER A 487 18.36 -18.43 -28.13
CA SER A 487 17.25 -18.67 -29.04
C SER A 487 17.13 -17.59 -30.13
N ASN A 488 17.81 -16.46 -29.97
CA ASN A 488 17.73 -15.27 -30.83
C ASN A 488 16.30 -14.70 -30.97
N LYS A 489 15.37 -15.11 -30.09
CA LYS A 489 13.99 -14.61 -30.11
C LYS A 489 13.90 -13.21 -29.48
N PRO A 490 13.03 -12.32 -29.99
CA PRO A 490 12.77 -11.02 -29.38
C PRO A 490 12.35 -11.14 -27.90
N VAL A 491 12.84 -10.21 -27.09
CA VAL A 491 12.48 -10.06 -25.67
C VAL A 491 12.12 -8.62 -25.35
N ILE A 492 12.77 -7.65 -25.99
CA ILE A 492 12.46 -6.22 -25.83
C ILE A 492 12.07 -5.67 -27.19
N VAL A 493 10.89 -5.07 -27.26
CA VAL A 493 10.38 -4.45 -28.48
C VAL A 493 9.80 -3.08 -28.21
N SER A 494 9.81 -2.22 -29.23
CA SER A 494 9.04 -0.98 -29.24
C SER A 494 8.17 -0.88 -30.50
N SER A 495 6.96 -0.37 -30.31
CA SER A 495 5.98 -0.12 -31.37
C SER A 495 5.58 1.35 -31.35
N LYS A 496 5.46 1.97 -32.52
CA LYS A 496 4.98 3.35 -32.65
C LYS A 496 3.49 3.33 -32.96
N ILE A 497 2.71 4.09 -32.20
CA ILE A 497 1.26 4.18 -32.36
C ILE A 497 0.85 5.64 -32.24
N GLY A 498 0.22 6.17 -33.29
CA GLY A 498 -0.10 7.59 -33.36
C GLY A 498 1.16 8.46 -33.17
N GLY A 499 1.11 9.36 -32.18
CA GLY A 499 2.25 10.22 -31.81
C GLY A 499 3.22 9.60 -30.80
N GLY A 500 2.89 8.48 -30.16
CA GLY A 500 3.64 7.92 -29.03
C GLY A 500 4.39 6.63 -29.34
N GLU A 501 4.89 5.99 -28.28
CA GLU A 501 5.67 4.75 -28.39
C GLU A 501 5.38 3.82 -27.20
N ALA A 502 5.14 2.55 -27.49
CA ALA A 502 4.89 1.51 -26.50
C ALA A 502 6.04 0.51 -26.48
N TYR A 503 6.59 0.24 -25.29
CA TYR A 503 7.68 -0.70 -25.05
C TYR A 503 7.15 -1.92 -24.32
N TYR A 504 7.42 -3.12 -24.83
CA TYR A 504 7.20 -4.37 -24.11
C TYR A 504 8.55 -5.00 -23.75
N ILE A 505 8.79 -5.17 -22.45
CA ILE A 505 9.99 -5.77 -21.90
C ILE A 505 9.62 -7.14 -21.36
N GLY A 506 9.96 -8.19 -22.11
CA GLY A 506 9.67 -9.58 -21.78
C GLY A 506 10.43 -10.13 -20.57
N THR A 507 10.89 -9.32 -19.63
CA THR A 507 11.41 -9.78 -18.34
C THR A 507 11.04 -8.77 -17.26
N ASN A 508 11.10 -9.14 -15.99
CA ASN A 508 10.92 -8.19 -14.90
C ASN A 508 12.21 -7.35 -14.77
N MET A 509 12.25 -6.18 -15.42
CA MET A 509 13.45 -5.33 -15.44
C MET A 509 13.86 -4.84 -14.05
N PHE A 510 12.91 -4.62 -13.14
CA PHE A 510 13.23 -4.14 -11.78
C PHE A 510 13.98 -5.20 -10.98
N ARG A 511 13.52 -6.45 -11.01
CA ARG A 511 14.22 -7.57 -10.38
C ARG A 511 15.53 -7.90 -11.11
N ALA A 512 15.54 -7.86 -12.44
CA ALA A 512 16.75 -8.08 -13.23
C ALA A 512 17.84 -7.02 -12.96
N SER A 513 17.45 -5.79 -12.62
CA SER A 513 18.38 -4.72 -12.25
C SER A 513 19.17 -5.00 -10.97
N LEU A 514 18.72 -5.94 -10.13
CA LEU A 514 19.40 -6.36 -8.91
C LEU A 514 20.60 -7.30 -9.17
N HIS A 515 20.83 -7.70 -10.42
CA HIS A 515 21.98 -8.51 -10.78
C HIS A 515 23.30 -7.78 -10.47
N ALA A 516 24.13 -8.37 -9.60
CA ALA A 516 25.27 -7.70 -8.96
C ALA A 516 26.27 -7.04 -9.93
N SER A 517 26.61 -7.68 -11.06
CA SER A 517 27.66 -7.19 -11.97
C SER A 517 27.18 -6.30 -13.11
N ILE A 518 25.98 -6.56 -13.65
CA ILE A 518 25.49 -5.94 -14.89
C ILE A 518 24.07 -5.36 -14.78
N GLY A 519 23.43 -5.44 -13.62
CA GLY A 519 22.08 -4.92 -13.41
C GLY A 519 21.96 -3.40 -13.57
N TRP A 520 23.06 -2.65 -13.36
CA TRP A 520 23.13 -1.22 -13.63
C TRP A 520 22.82 -0.85 -15.09
N LYS A 521 23.01 -1.77 -16.05
CA LYS A 521 22.70 -1.52 -17.46
C LYS A 521 21.20 -1.33 -17.72
N TRP A 522 20.32 -1.93 -16.89
CA TRP A 522 18.89 -1.63 -16.95
C TRP A 522 18.58 -0.17 -16.63
N HIS A 523 19.35 0.45 -15.73
CA HIS A 523 19.19 1.86 -15.39
C HIS A 523 19.58 2.75 -16.58
N VAL A 524 20.62 2.37 -17.32
CA VAL A 524 21.07 3.07 -18.53
C VAL A 524 20.03 2.93 -19.64
N PHE A 525 19.55 1.71 -19.89
CA PHE A 525 18.53 1.43 -20.88
C PHE A 525 17.24 2.21 -20.60
N PHE A 526 16.72 2.14 -19.37
CA PHE A 526 15.47 2.83 -19.04
C PHE A 526 15.62 4.35 -19.03
N ARG A 527 16.79 4.88 -18.65
CA ARG A 527 17.06 6.33 -18.73
C ARG A 527 16.96 6.84 -20.15
N GLU A 528 17.44 6.09 -21.15
CA GLU A 528 17.30 6.47 -22.55
C GLU A 528 15.83 6.56 -22.99
N ILE A 529 14.96 5.67 -22.51
CA ILE A 529 13.51 5.75 -22.76
C ILE A 529 12.98 7.09 -22.23
N ILE A 530 13.32 7.45 -20.99
CA ILE A 530 12.91 8.73 -20.40
C ILE A 530 13.47 9.91 -21.18
N ASP A 531 14.77 9.91 -21.48
CA ASP A 531 15.44 11.06 -22.09
C ASP A 531 14.93 11.33 -23.52
N LYS A 532 14.61 10.30 -24.30
CA LYS A 532 13.95 10.46 -25.61
C LYS A 532 12.63 11.21 -25.51
N THR A 533 11.83 10.92 -24.48
CA THR A 533 10.52 11.61 -24.29
C THR A 533 10.65 13.07 -23.91
N ARG A 534 11.76 13.47 -23.27
CA ARG A 534 11.97 14.85 -22.84
C ARG A 534 12.25 15.81 -23.99
N TYR A 535 12.74 15.30 -25.13
CA TYR A 535 13.05 16.10 -26.32
C TYR A 535 11.98 16.01 -27.42
N THR A 536 11.06 15.05 -27.37
CA THR A 536 10.04 14.83 -28.43
C THR A 536 8.69 15.52 -28.18
N SER A 537 8.52 16.21 -27.05
CA SER A 537 7.26 16.90 -26.73
C SER A 537 7.03 18.08 -27.69
N LYS A 538 5.92 18.03 -28.46
CA LYS A 538 5.40 19.16 -29.26
C LYS A 538 5.09 20.42 -28.43
N PHE A 539 5.13 20.35 -27.10
CA PHE A 539 4.94 21.47 -26.18
C PHE A 539 6.25 22.20 -25.81
N ALA A 540 7.39 21.82 -26.39
CA ALA A 540 8.68 22.46 -26.12
C ALA A 540 9.01 23.66 -27.03
N LEU A 541 8.02 24.24 -27.72
CA LEU A 541 8.19 25.42 -28.57
C LEU A 541 7.40 26.62 -28.04
N GLU A 542 7.75 27.09 -26.85
CA GLU A 542 7.69 28.53 -26.54
C GLU A 542 9.01 28.91 -25.87
N ASP A 543 9.90 29.51 -26.65
CA ASP A 543 11.11 30.16 -26.17
C ASP A 543 10.71 31.39 -25.33
N PRO A 544 11.18 31.58 -24.08
CA PRO A 544 10.89 32.76 -23.28
C PRO A 544 11.54 34.06 -23.80
N ARG A 545 12.01 34.08 -25.05
CA ARG A 545 12.67 35.23 -25.69
C ARG A 545 12.08 35.54 -27.08
N SER A 546 10.77 35.74 -27.13
CA SER A 546 10.12 36.56 -28.17
C SER A 546 9.20 37.58 -27.53
#